data_AF-A0A938W6H4-F1
#
_entry.id   AF-A0A938W6H4-F1
#
_cell.length_a   1.000
_cell.length_b   1.000
_cell.length_c   1.000
_cell.angle_alpha   90.00
_cell.angle_beta   90.00
_cell.angle_gamma   90.00
#
_symmetry.space_group_name_H-M   'P 1'
#
loop_
_entity.id
_entity.type
_entity.pdbx_description
1 polymer ?
#
loop_
_entity_poly.entity_id
_entity_poly.type
_entity_poly.pdbx_seq_one_letter_code
_entity_poly.pdbx_strand_id
1 'polypeptide(L)' 'DFPPLLAATLGRVIASQELTVEAALTGSRPLFVEALLADGCVTDRAVAARLVDELLTAHKLHLPQFA' A
#
# COMPACT_ATOMS: atom_id res chain seq x y z
N ASP A 1 -9.27 25.39 -7.72
CA ASP A 1 -9.60 24.61 -6.51
C ASP A 1 -10.66 23.56 -6.79
N PHE A 2 -10.53 22.38 -6.17
CA PHE A 2 -11.50 21.29 -6.28
C PHE A 2 -12.56 21.37 -5.17
N PRO A 3 -13.78 20.84 -5.39
CA PRO A 3 -14.76 20.69 -4.33
C PRO A 3 -14.19 19.87 -3.15
N PRO A 4 -14.50 20.22 -1.88
CA PRO A 4 -13.92 19.54 -0.71
C PRO A 4 -14.10 18.01 -0.71
N LEU A 5 -15.24 17.51 -1.18
CA LEU A 5 -15.51 16.07 -1.27
C LEU A 5 -14.59 15.35 -2.27
N LEU A 6 -14.31 15.99 -3.41
CA LEU A 6 -13.39 15.44 -4.40
C LEU A 6 -11.96 15.47 -3.89
N ALA A 7 -11.55 16.59 -3.26
CA ALA A 7 -10.24 16.73 -2.65
C ALA A 7 -9.99 15.67 -1.57
N ALA A 8 -10.98 15.39 -0.71
CA ALA A 8 -10.88 14.35 0.30
C ALA A 8 -10.73 12.95 -0.31
N THR A 9 -11.47 12.66 -1.38
CA THR A 9 -11.38 11.37 -2.09
C THR A 9 -10.00 11.18 -2.71
N LEU A 10 -9.48 12.22 -3.38
CA LEU A 10 -8.14 12.19 -3.97
C LEU A 10 -7.05 12.10 -2.89
N GLY A 11 -7.21 12.81 -1.77
CA GLY A 11 -6.27 12.78 -0.65
C GLY A 11 -6.07 11.37 -0.08
N ARG A 12 -7.14 10.57 0.00
CA ARG A 12 -7.03 9.17 0.43
C ARG A 12 -6.20 8.32 -0.53
N VAL A 13 -6.41 8.49 -1.84
CA VAL A 13 -5.66 7.76 -2.88
C VAL A 13 -4.19 8.18 -2.89
N ILE A 14 -3.90 9.47 -2.73
CA ILE A 14 -2.52 9.97 -2.65
C ILE A 14 -1.83 9.37 -1.42
N ALA A 15 -2.49 9.36 -0.26
CA ALA A 15 -1.93 8.79 0.97
C ALA A 15 -1.60 7.29 0.84
N SER A 16 -2.44 6.49 0.18
CA SER A 16 -2.12 5.07 -0.05
C SER A 16 -0.92 4.87 -0.98
N GLN A 17 -0.78 5.74 -1.98
CA GLN A 17 0.38 5.73 -2.88
C GLN A 17 1.68 6.14 -2.18
N GLU A 18 1.64 7.18 -1.34
CA GLU A 18 2.80 7.60 -0.53
C GLU A 18 3.28 6.47 0.38
N LEU A 19 2.37 5.79 1.08
CA LEU A 19 2.70 4.62 1.90
C LEU A 19 3.28 3.47 1.07
N THR A 20 2.75 3.24 -0.13
CA THR A 20 3.26 2.20 -1.05
C THR A 20 4.69 2.49 -1.47
N VAL A 21 4.98 3.74 -1.84
CA VAL A 21 6.33 4.18 -2.22
C VAL A 21 7.30 4.05 -1.06
N GLU A 22 6.91 4.51 0.14
CA GLU A 22 7.74 4.39 1.34
C GLU A 22 8.04 2.92 1.66
N ALA A 23 7.04 2.04 1.61
CA ALA A 23 7.22 0.60 1.78
C ALA A 23 8.22 0.04 0.76
N ALA A 24 8.10 0.44 -0.52
CA ALA A 24 8.97 -0.02 -1.58
C ALA A 24 10.43 0.43 -1.42
N LEU A 25 10.65 1.69 -1.04
CA LEU A 25 11.99 2.24 -0.83
C LEU A 25 12.67 1.67 0.42
N THR A 26 11.90 1.42 1.49
CA THR A 26 12.42 0.93 2.77
C THR A 26 12.43 -0.58 2.92
N GLY A 27 11.76 -1.33 2.04
CA GLY A 27 11.55 -2.77 2.20
C GLY A 27 10.60 -3.11 3.36
N SER A 28 9.79 -2.15 3.82
CA SER A 28 8.98 -2.31 5.02
C SER A 28 7.68 -3.05 4.73
N ARG A 29 7.68 -4.36 5.02
CA ARG A 29 6.45 -5.19 4.96
C ARG A 29 5.29 -4.62 5.78
N PRO A 30 5.48 -4.14 7.03
CA PRO A 30 4.39 -3.53 7.79
C PRO A 30 3.77 -2.31 7.09
N LEU A 31 4.60 -1.44 6.49
CA LEU A 31 4.10 -0.30 5.72
C LEU A 31 3.32 -0.74 4.47
N PHE A 32 3.75 -1.81 3.82
CA PHE A 32 3.01 -2.34 2.67
C PHE A 32 1.61 -2.83 3.09
N VAL A 33 1.47 -3.43 4.27
CA VAL A 33 0.15 -3.81 4.81
C VAL A 33 -0.72 -2.58 5.06
N GLU A 34 -0.18 -1.51 5.66
CA GLU A 34 -0.93 -0.27 5.86
C GLU A 34 -1.32 0.38 4.53
N ALA A 35 -0.45 0.38 3.53
CA ALA A 35 -0.73 0.91 2.21
C ALA A 35 -1.93 0.21 1.56
N LEU A 36 -2.00 -1.12 1.66
CA LEU A 36 -3.09 -1.94 1.14
C LEU A 36 -4.43 -1.65 1.84
N LEU A 37 -4.40 -1.44 3.16
CA LEU A 37 -5.58 -1.06 3.94
C LEU A 37 -6.04 0.37 3.62
N ALA A 38 -5.10 1.31 3.43
CA ALA A 38 -5.38 2.71 3.09
C ALA A 38 -6.01 2.84 1.69
N ASP A 39 -5.55 2.03 0.74
CA ASP A 39 -6.10 1.97 -0.62
C ASP A 39 -7.55 1.46 -0.61
N GLY A 40 -7.87 0.53 0.29
CA GLY A 40 -9.23 0.06 0.55
C GLY A 40 -9.70 -1.08 -0.35
N CYS A 41 -8.84 -1.64 -1.21
CA CYS A 41 -9.13 -2.88 -1.95
C CYS A 41 -9.32 -4.09 -1.00
N VAL A 42 -8.71 -4.03 0.18
CA VAL A 42 -8.89 -5.01 1.27
C VAL A 42 -9.12 -4.24 2.56
N THR A 43 -10.13 -4.64 3.35
CA THR A 43 -10.45 -3.99 4.62
C THR A 43 -10.07 -4.83 5.84
N ASP A 44 -9.91 -6.13 5.67
CA ASP A 44 -9.45 -7.03 6.74
C ASP A 44 -7.91 -7.06 6.80
N ARG A 45 -7.37 -6.82 7.98
CA ARG A 45 -5.92 -6.76 8.21
C ARG A 45 -5.22 -8.10 7.98
N ALA A 46 -5.84 -9.21 8.33
CA ALA A 46 -5.23 -10.53 8.13
C ALA A 46 -5.20 -10.90 6.65
N VAL A 47 -6.26 -10.57 5.91
CA VAL A 47 -6.31 -10.71 4.44
C VAL A 47 -5.25 -9.82 3.79
N ALA A 48 -5.11 -8.56 4.21
CA ALA A 48 -4.10 -7.65 3.68
C ALA A 48 -2.68 -8.17 3.92
N ALA A 49 -2.39 -8.67 5.12
CA ALA A 49 -1.09 -9.25 5.46
C ALA A 49 -0.74 -10.46 4.58
N ARG A 50 -1.71 -11.35 4.37
CA ARG A 50 -1.53 -12.51 3.48
C ARG A 50 -1.31 -12.10 2.03
N LEU A 51 -2.08 -11.14 1.53
CA LEU A 51 -1.94 -10.65 0.17
C LEU A 51 -0.57 -9.98 -0.05
N VAL A 52 -0.06 -9.23 0.92
CA VAL A 52 1.32 -8.68 0.87
C VAL A 52 2.34 -9.81 0.73
N ASP A 53 2.24 -10.88 1.52
CA ASP A 53 3.18 -12.00 1.42
C ASP A 53 3.14 -12.69 0.05
N GLU A 54 1.94 -12.88 -0.48
CA GLU A 54 1.72 -13.46 -1.82
C GLU A 54 2.31 -12.56 -2.92
N LEU A 55 2.09 -11.24 -2.83
CA LEU A 55 2.64 -10.25 -3.78
C LEU A 55 4.17 -10.17 -3.71
N LEU A 56 4.75 -10.11 -2.51
CA LEU A 56 6.20 -10.09 -2.33
C LEU A 56 6.85 -11.37 -2.87
N THR A 57 6.21 -12.52 -2.65
CA THR A 57 6.68 -13.79 -3.21
C THR A 57 6.61 -13.78 -4.74
N ALA A 58 5.49 -13.36 -5.31
CA ALA A 58 5.27 -13.32 -6.76
C ALA A 58 6.22 -12.33 -7.48
N HIS A 59 6.58 -11.23 -6.82
CA HIS A 59 7.41 -10.16 -7.40
C HIS A 59 8.82 -10.09 -6.82
N LYS A 60 9.30 -11.13 -6.13
CA LYS A 60 10.59 -11.15 -5.43
C LYS A 60 11.77 -10.70 -6.30
N LEU A 61 11.77 -11.05 -7.59
CA LEU A 61 12.82 -10.66 -8.54
C LEU A 61 12.87 -9.16 -8.84
N HIS A 62 11.77 -8.44 -8.62
CA HIS A 62 11.63 -7.02 -8.93
C HIS A 62 11.65 -6.12 -7.68
N LEU A 63 11.66 -6.71 -6.49
CA LEU A 63 11.55 -6.00 -5.21
C LEU A 63 12.76 -6.31 -4.29
N PRO A 64 13.99 -5.97 -4.70
CA PRO A 64 15.20 -6.35 -3.97
C PRO A 64 15.29 -5.75 -2.56
N GLN A 65 14.54 -4.69 -2.26
CA GLN A 65 14.48 -4.07 -0.93
C GLN A 65 13.73 -4.94 0.09
N PHE A 66 12.86 -5.87 -0.36
CA PHE A 66 12.11 -6.80 0.49
C PHE A 66 12.75 -8.21 0.55
N ALA A 67 13.98 -8.36 0.04
CA ALA A 67 14.68 -9.63 -0.06
C ALA A 67 15.30 -10.10 1.26
#